data_AF-A0A952DWH7-F1
#
_entry.id   AF-A0A952DWH7-F1
#
_cell.length_a   1.000
_cell.length_b   1.000
_cell.length_c   1.000
_cell.angle_alpha   90.00
_cell.angle_beta   90.00
_cell.angle_gamma   90.00
#
_symmetry.space_group_name_H-M   'P 1'
#
loop_
_entity.id
_entity.type
_entity.pdbx_description
1 polymer ?
#
loop_
_entity_poly.entity_id
_entity_poly.type
_entity_poly.pdbx_seq_one_letter_code
_entity_poly.pdbx_strand_id
1 'polypeptide(L)'
;MTQSTTNPPQEKKVSKRPTKLFPKPNESKTLQEYISILRELDKDLPKTNEYGSILILGLMEEVGEISRAYLAEHGRKPTNKAAQRDETYKQELGDLLISILRLATHKNINLDHRIQYTFKKIQRRKSQPKE
;
A
#
# COMPACT_ATOMS: atom_id res chain seq x y z
N MET A 1 -35.68 36.00 -39.92
CA MET A 1 -36.08 34.77 -39.22
C MET A 1 -35.10 33.68 -39.63
N THR A 2 -33.99 33.54 -38.91
CA THR A 2 -32.92 32.57 -39.18
C THR A 2 -33.04 31.44 -38.15
N GLN A 3 -33.29 30.23 -38.62
CA GLN A 3 -33.47 29.04 -37.77
C GLN A 3 -32.10 28.50 -37.35
N SER A 4 -31.86 28.48 -36.04
CA SER A 4 -30.66 27.91 -35.42
C SER A 4 -30.83 26.39 -35.30
N THR A 5 -30.08 25.62 -36.11
CA THR A 5 -29.99 24.17 -35.97
C THR A 5 -28.92 23.82 -34.94
N THR A 6 -29.31 23.48 -33.71
CA THR A 6 -28.40 22.93 -32.70
C THR A 6 -28.43 21.40 -32.78
N ASN A 7 -27.30 20.81 -33.21
CA ASN A 7 -27.08 19.37 -33.10
C ASN A 7 -27.08 18.93 -31.62
N PRO A 8 -27.63 17.75 -31.29
CA PRO A 8 -27.60 17.25 -29.92
C PRO A 8 -26.17 16.87 -29.49
N PRO A 9 -25.84 16.95 -28.18
CA PRO A 9 -24.51 16.64 -27.69
C PRO A 9 -24.21 15.15 -27.87
N GLN A 10 -23.05 14.83 -28.47
CA GLN A 10 -22.57 13.45 -28.53
C GLN A 10 -22.22 12.97 -27.11
N GLU A 11 -22.87 11.89 -26.68
CA GLU A 11 -22.55 11.20 -25.43
C GLU A 11 -21.10 10.71 -25.46
N LYS A 12 -20.26 11.30 -24.61
CA LYS A 12 -18.95 10.74 -24.30
C LYS A 12 -19.15 9.37 -23.68
N LYS A 13 -18.78 8.30 -24.38
CA LYS A 13 -18.65 6.95 -23.80
C LYS A 13 -17.69 7.02 -22.62
N VAL A 14 -18.24 7.04 -21.41
CA VAL A 14 -17.48 6.90 -20.16
C VAL A 14 -16.88 5.49 -20.18
N SER A 15 -15.57 5.42 -20.38
CA SER A 15 -14.80 4.19 -20.19
C SER A 15 -15.01 3.73 -18.75
N LYS A 16 -15.74 2.63 -18.57
CA LYS A 16 -15.98 2.02 -17.26
C LYS A 16 -14.64 1.53 -16.72
N ARG A 17 -14.05 2.25 -15.75
CA ARG A 17 -12.94 1.73 -14.95
C ARG A 17 -13.38 0.39 -14.31
N PRO A 18 -12.54 -0.66 -14.34
CA PRO A 18 -12.93 -1.98 -13.84
C PRO A 18 -13.32 -1.88 -12.37
N THR A 19 -14.61 -2.08 -12.10
CA THR A 19 -15.27 -1.76 -10.81
C THR A 19 -15.16 -2.90 -9.79
N LYS A 20 -14.06 -3.67 -9.76
CA LYS A 20 -13.89 -4.77 -8.79
C LYS A 20 -12.43 -4.92 -8.35
N LEU A 21 -11.88 -3.92 -7.67
CA LEU A 21 -10.59 -4.06 -6.98
C LEU A 21 -10.74 -4.45 -5.50
N PHE A 22 -11.95 -4.34 -4.93
CA PHE A 22 -12.17 -4.59 -3.51
C PHE A 22 -12.80 -5.97 -3.30
N PRO A 23 -12.06 -6.93 -2.72
CA PRO A 23 -12.63 -8.21 -2.32
C PRO A 23 -13.70 -8.01 -1.24
N LYS A 24 -14.59 -9.00 -1.10
CA LYS A 24 -15.54 -9.02 0.03
C LYS A 24 -14.74 -9.05 1.35
N PRO A 25 -15.30 -8.55 2.48
CA PRO A 25 -14.58 -8.41 3.76
C PRO A 25 -13.88 -9.67 4.29
N ASN A 26 -14.27 -10.88 3.85
CA ASN A 26 -13.73 -12.16 4.29
C ASN A 26 -12.98 -12.94 3.18
N GLU A 27 -12.71 -12.32 2.02
CA GLU A 27 -11.91 -12.93 0.94
C GLU A 27 -10.49 -12.35 0.96
N SER A 28 -9.63 -12.93 1.80
CA SER A 28 -8.21 -12.54 1.88
C SER A 28 -7.42 -13.06 0.68
N LYS A 29 -6.49 -12.24 0.19
CA LYS A 29 -5.47 -12.64 -0.77
C LYS A 29 -4.19 -13.05 -0.06
N THR A 30 -3.47 -13.96 -0.67
CA THR A 30 -2.09 -14.32 -0.31
C THR A 30 -1.12 -13.19 -0.65
N LEU A 31 0.06 -13.19 -0.01
CA LEU A 31 1.14 -12.27 -0.37
C LEU A 31 1.56 -12.41 -1.84
N GLN A 32 1.51 -13.63 -2.38
CA GLN A 32 1.85 -13.90 -3.76
C GLN A 32 0.87 -13.22 -4.74
N GLU A 33 -0.43 -13.22 -4.42
CA GLU A 33 -1.44 -12.51 -5.23
C GLU A 33 -1.21 -11.00 -5.20
N TYR A 34 -0.89 -10.40 -4.04
CA TYR A 34 -0.55 -8.98 -3.97
C TYR A 34 0.72 -8.64 -4.75
N ILE A 35 1.76 -9.48 -4.69
CA ILE A 35 2.99 -9.31 -5.50
C ILE A 35 2.66 -9.36 -6.99
N SER A 36 1.79 -10.29 -7.43
CA SER A 36 1.37 -10.36 -8.83
C SER A 36 0.63 -9.10 -9.27
N ILE A 37 -0.26 -8.56 -8.43
CA ILE A 37 -0.95 -7.29 -8.69
C ILE A 37 0.06 -6.14 -8.80
N LEU A 38 1.02 -6.05 -7.86
CA LEU A 38 2.05 -5.01 -7.88
C LEU A 38 2.92 -5.07 -9.13
N ARG A 39 3.33 -6.27 -9.56
CA ARG A 39 4.12 -6.44 -10.79
C ARG A 39 3.41 -5.91 -12.03
N GLU A 40 2.09 -6.08 -12.10
CA GLU A 40 1.31 -5.54 -13.21
C GLU A 40 1.15 -4.02 -13.12
N LEU A 41 0.88 -3.49 -11.92
CA LEU A 41 0.74 -2.04 -11.69
C LEU A 41 2.07 -1.29 -11.92
N ASP A 42 3.19 -1.94 -11.59
CA ASP A 42 4.51 -1.33 -11.56
C ASP A 42 5.36 -1.72 -12.78
N LYS A 43 4.78 -2.37 -13.80
CA LYS A 43 5.52 -2.92 -14.95
C LYS A 43 6.33 -1.86 -15.72
N ASP A 44 5.84 -0.63 -15.71
CA ASP A 44 6.43 0.51 -16.42
C ASP A 44 7.35 1.36 -15.52
N LEU A 45 7.57 0.95 -14.26
CA LEU A 45 8.40 1.71 -13.32
C LEU A 45 9.90 1.50 -13.55
N PRO A 46 10.74 2.52 -13.30
CA PRO A 46 12.18 2.43 -13.50
C PRO A 46 12.83 1.37 -12.60
N LYS A 47 13.65 0.49 -13.19
CA LYS A 47 14.38 -0.55 -12.43
C LYS A 47 15.75 -0.07 -11.93
N THR A 48 15.87 1.21 -11.57
CA THR A 48 17.16 1.83 -11.19
C THR A 48 17.47 1.68 -9.70
N ASN A 49 18.74 1.88 -9.33
CA ASN A 49 19.14 1.92 -7.92
C ASN A 49 18.52 3.10 -7.19
N GLU A 50 18.45 4.27 -7.84
CA GLU A 50 17.81 5.49 -7.32
C GLU A 50 16.34 5.25 -6.99
N TYR A 51 15.62 4.51 -7.84
CA TYR A 51 14.23 4.13 -7.57
C TYR A 51 14.12 3.28 -6.30
N GLY A 52 15.11 2.43 -6.01
CA GLY A 52 15.17 1.71 -4.75
C GLY A 52 15.26 2.61 -3.52
N SER A 53 15.97 3.74 -3.62
CA SER A 53 16.02 4.74 -2.54
C SER A 53 14.68 5.44 -2.36
N ILE A 54 13.97 5.74 -3.45
CA ILE A 54 12.61 6.32 -3.40
C ILE A 54 11.64 5.38 -2.68
N LEU A 55 11.71 4.08 -2.94
CA LEU A 55 10.87 3.10 -2.25
C LEU A 55 11.16 3.02 -0.74
N ILE A 56 12.41 3.24 -0.32
CA ILE A 56 12.77 3.32 1.11
C ILE A 56 12.20 4.59 1.74
N LEU A 57 12.25 5.72 1.02
CA LEU A 57 11.66 6.97 1.50
C LEU A 57 10.14 6.84 1.66
N GLY A 58 9.46 6.25 0.67
CA GLY A 58 8.02 5.95 0.76
C GLY A 58 7.70 5.05 1.95
N LEU A 59 8.50 4.00 2.21
CA LEU A 59 8.32 3.18 3.40
C LEU A 59 8.38 4.01 4.71
N MET A 60 9.28 5.00 4.79
CA MET A 60 9.40 5.85 5.98
C MET A 60 8.23 6.84 6.13
N GLU A 61 7.67 7.28 5.01
CA GLU A 61 6.43 8.07 4.98
C GLU A 61 5.30 7.27 5.62
N GLU A 62 5.03 6.04 5.16
CA GLU A 62 3.98 5.17 5.72
C GLU A 62 4.17 4.91 7.24
N VAL A 63 5.41 4.71 7.69
CA VAL A 63 5.70 4.56 9.13
C VAL A 63 5.35 5.83 9.91
N GLY A 64 5.63 7.00 9.34
CA GLY A 64 5.24 8.29 9.91
C GLY A 64 3.73 8.48 9.97
N GLU A 65 3.01 8.05 8.93
CA GLU A 65 1.55 8.13 8.80
C GLU A 65 0.87 7.22 9.83
N ILE A 66 1.30 5.95 9.93
CA ILE A 66 0.86 5.03 10.99
C ILE A 66 1.06 5.66 12.37
N SER A 67 2.25 6.22 12.62
CA SER A 67 2.56 6.84 13.92
C SER A 67 1.65 8.03 14.21
N ARG A 68 1.36 8.85 13.19
CA ARG A 68 0.48 10.01 13.27
C ARG A 68 -0.96 9.58 13.58
N ALA A 69 -1.49 8.61 12.81
CA ALA A 69 -2.84 8.08 12.97
C ALA A 69 -3.02 7.40 14.33
N TYR A 70 -2.05 6.59 14.77
CA TYR A 70 -2.08 5.93 16.08
C TYR A 70 -2.12 6.95 17.23
N LEU A 71 -1.27 7.98 17.19
CA LEU A 71 -1.25 9.03 18.21
C LEU A 71 -2.54 9.88 18.22
N ALA A 72 -3.13 10.09 17.05
CA ALA A 72 -4.40 10.81 16.90
C ALA A 72 -5.55 10.04 17.57
N GLU A 73 -5.64 8.72 17.33
CA GLU A 73 -6.66 7.85 17.93
C GLU A 73 -6.50 7.71 19.45
N HIS A 74 -5.26 7.70 19.95
CA HIS A 74 -4.97 7.57 21.39
C HIS A 74 -4.86 8.92 22.12
N GLY A 75 -5.39 10.01 21.54
CA GLY A 75 -5.56 11.30 22.21
C GLY A 75 -4.28 12.12 22.44
N ARG A 76 -3.14 11.74 21.86
CA ARG A 76 -1.85 12.46 22.03
C ARG A 76 -1.66 13.64 21.06
N LYS A 77 -2.60 13.87 20.13
CA LYS A 77 -2.67 15.04 19.23
C LYS A 77 -4.11 15.59 19.10
N PRO A 78 -4.69 16.13 20.18
CA PRO A 78 -6.11 16.52 20.21
C PRO A 78 -6.44 17.69 19.26
N THR A 79 -5.46 18.50 18.89
CA THR A 79 -5.64 19.67 18.02
C THR A 79 -5.61 19.34 16.53
N ASN A 80 -5.09 18.18 16.13
CA ASN A 80 -4.96 17.80 14.72
C ASN A 80 -6.21 17.04 14.23
N LYS A 81 -7.34 17.75 14.17
CA LYS A 81 -8.66 17.19 13.84
C LYS A 81 -8.80 16.70 12.40
N ALA A 82 -7.89 17.07 11.50
CA ALA A 82 -7.87 16.57 10.12
C ALA A 82 -7.29 15.15 10.07
N ALA A 83 -6.12 14.96 10.69
CA ALA A 83 -5.49 13.64 10.84
C ALA A 83 -6.34 12.62 11.62
N GLN A 84 -7.30 13.07 12.44
CA GLN A 84 -8.26 12.20 13.14
C GLN A 84 -9.43 11.74 12.25
N ARG A 85 -9.68 12.39 11.12
CA ARG A 85 -10.86 12.17 10.26
C ARG A 85 -10.55 11.45 8.96
N ASP A 86 -9.36 11.66 8.40
CA ASP A 86 -9.05 11.24 7.03
C ASP A 86 -8.17 9.97 6.97
N GLU A 87 -7.40 9.67 8.01
CA GLU A 87 -6.43 8.56 8.07
C GLU A 87 -6.66 7.69 9.32
N THR A 88 -6.90 6.39 9.14
CA THR A 88 -6.92 5.42 10.26
C THR A 88 -5.66 4.57 10.25
N TYR A 89 -5.08 4.26 11.41
CA TYR A 89 -3.86 3.42 11.45
C TYR A 89 -4.05 2.03 10.78
N LYS A 90 -5.31 1.59 10.61
CA LYS A 90 -5.67 0.37 9.90
C LYS A 90 -5.45 0.49 8.38
N GLN A 91 -5.77 1.63 7.79
CA GLN A 91 -5.48 1.93 6.38
C GLN A 91 -3.97 2.02 6.19
N GLU A 92 -3.30 2.82 7.02
CA GLU A 92 -1.86 3.02 6.97
C GLU A 92 -1.06 1.70 7.15
N LEU A 93 -1.61 0.74 7.91
CA LEU A 93 -1.01 -0.60 8.03
C LEU A 93 -1.03 -1.38 6.70
N GLY A 94 -2.09 -1.19 5.90
CA GLY A 94 -2.18 -1.72 4.55
C GLY A 94 -1.15 -1.08 3.61
N ASP A 95 -1.03 0.24 3.66
CA ASP A 95 -0.10 1.00 2.82
C ASP A 95 1.36 0.67 3.16
N LEU A 96 1.69 0.54 4.44
CA LEU A 96 2.99 0.03 4.89
C LEU A 96 3.29 -1.37 4.33
N LEU A 97 2.32 -2.29 4.41
CA LEU A 97 2.52 -3.65 3.89
C LEU A 97 2.78 -3.63 2.38
N ILE A 98 2.02 -2.84 1.62
CA ILE A 98 2.21 -2.68 0.18
C ILE A 98 3.59 -2.09 -0.14
N SER A 99 4.03 -1.06 0.59
CA SER A 99 5.36 -0.46 0.44
C SER A 99 6.49 -1.47 0.68
N ILE A 100 6.36 -2.35 1.67
CA ILE A 100 7.29 -3.46 1.90
C ILE A 100 7.30 -4.45 0.72
N LEU A 101 6.12 -4.88 0.25
CA LEU A 101 6.00 -5.82 -0.86
C LEU A 101 6.58 -5.25 -2.17
N ARG A 102 6.35 -3.97 -2.43
CA ARG A 102 6.89 -3.25 -3.58
C ARG A 102 8.41 -3.18 -3.54
N LEU A 103 8.98 -2.80 -2.39
CA LEU A 103 10.44 -2.79 -2.20
C LEU A 103 11.05 -4.19 -2.38
N ALA A 104 10.43 -5.21 -1.80
CA ALA A 104 10.89 -6.59 -1.94
C ALA A 104 10.86 -7.07 -3.40
N THR A 105 9.80 -6.72 -4.13
CA THR A 105 9.64 -7.06 -5.54
C THR A 105 10.70 -6.36 -6.39
N HIS A 106 10.92 -5.06 -6.18
CA HIS A 106 11.94 -4.27 -6.89
C HIS A 106 13.36 -4.80 -6.64
N LYS A 107 13.68 -5.18 -5.40
CA LYS A 107 14.99 -5.71 -5.01
C LYS A 107 15.13 -7.23 -5.20
N ASN A 108 14.14 -7.89 -5.80
CA ASN A 108 14.12 -9.34 -6.02
C ASN A 108 14.37 -10.15 -4.73
N ILE A 109 13.75 -9.73 -3.62
CA ILE A 109 13.86 -10.38 -2.32
C ILE A 109 12.75 -11.41 -2.16
N ASN A 110 13.13 -12.67 -1.91
CA ASN A 110 12.19 -13.71 -1.49
C ASN A 110 11.78 -13.48 -0.01
N LEU A 111 10.60 -12.91 0.20
CA LEU A 111 10.10 -12.62 1.55
C LEU A 111 9.78 -13.86 2.37
N ASP A 112 9.23 -14.92 1.77
CA ASP A 112 8.94 -16.17 2.48
C ASP A 112 10.21 -16.73 3.14
N HIS A 113 11.29 -16.83 2.37
CA HIS A 113 12.59 -17.26 2.89
C HIS A 113 13.09 -16.37 4.04
N ARG A 114 12.92 -15.04 3.94
CA ARG A 114 13.33 -14.09 5.00
C ARG A 114 12.44 -14.17 6.25
N ILE A 115 11.16 -14.44 6.09
CA ILE A 115 10.20 -14.65 7.19
C ILE A 115 10.54 -15.95 7.91
N GLN A 116 10.76 -17.05 7.19
CA GLN A 116 11.16 -18.33 7.77
C GLN A 116 12.48 -18.22 8.55
N TYR A 117 13.47 -17.50 8.01
CA TYR A 117 14.70 -17.20 8.74
C TYR A 117 14.44 -16.47 10.06
N THR A 118 13.54 -15.48 10.03
CA THR A 118 13.13 -14.73 11.22
C THR A 118 12.43 -15.63 12.25
N PHE A 119 11.54 -16.51 11.82
CA PHE A 119 10.89 -17.49 12.71
C PHE A 119 11.89 -18.42 13.39
N LYS A 120 12.85 -18.96 12.63
CA LYS A 120 13.94 -19.80 13.21
C LYS A 120 14.72 -19.05 14.29
N LYS A 121 15.01 -17.77 14.06
CA LYS A 121 15.71 -16.90 15.04
C LYS A 121 14.87 -16.66 16.30
N ILE A 122 13.57 -16.41 16.15
CA ILE A 122 12.65 -16.22 17.28
C ILE A 122 12.53 -17.51 18.10
N GLN A 123 12.38 -18.66 17.43
CA GLN A 123 12.34 -19.98 18.08
C GLN A 123 13.62 -20.25 18.87
N ARG A 124 14.79 -20.03 18.25
CA ARG A 124 16.08 -20.21 18.93
C ARG A 124 16.24 -19.31 20.16
N ARG A 125 15.77 -18.06 20.12
CA ARG A 125 15.83 -17.15 21.29
C ARG A 125 14.96 -17.62 22.46
N LYS A 126 13.89 -18.38 22.20
CA LYS A 126 13.07 -18.98 23.25
C LYS A 126 13.78 -20.16 23.92
N SER A 127 14.56 -20.94 23.17
CA SER A 127 15.30 -22.09 23.71
C SER A 127 16.69 -21.75 24.25
N GLN A 128 17.29 -20.66 23.77
CA GLN A 128 18.58 -20.13 24.19
C GLN A 128 18.48 -18.60 24.27
N PRO A 129 18.06 -18.06 25.43
CA PRO A 129 18.09 -16.62 25.67
C PRO A 129 19.51 -16.10 25.43
N LYS A 130 19.64 -14.91 24.84
CA LYS A 130 20.96 -14.27 24.76
C LYS A 130 21.37 -13.91 26.18
N GLU A 131 22.61 -14.26 26.54
CA GLU A 131 23.33 -13.61 27.64
C GLU A 131 23.42 -12.10 27.40
#